data_AF-A0A162WQL3-F1
#
_entry.id   AF-A0A162WQL3-F1
#
_cell.length_a   1.000
_cell.length_b   1.000
_cell.length_c   1.000
_cell.angle_alpha   90.00
_cell.angle_beta   90.00
_cell.angle_gamma   90.00
#
_symmetry.space_group_name_H-M   'P 1'
#
loop_
_entity.id
_entity.type
_entity.pdbx_description
1 polymer ?
#
loop_
_entity_poly.entity_id
_entity_poly.type
_entity_poly.pdbx_seq_one_letter_code
_entity_poly.pdbx_strand_id
1 'polypeptide(L)'
;MKNKNKRGNKSLWILVSIILMIFCYGLFHNIQENNELEDSSGLTTGTITKKYRIMNRGYYVNYNYKVKGQFLEGSESVSNKIKINEVSVGDKFEVKYSINNPNYSELQFNKKIN
;
A
#
# COMPACT_ATOMS: atom_id res chain seq x y z
N MET A 1 -20.86 47.93 31.17
CA MET A 1 -21.43 46.71 30.54
C MET A 1 -20.30 45.79 30.11
N LYS A 2 -20.30 44.52 30.56
CA LYS A 2 -19.22 43.55 30.35
C LYS A 2 -19.07 43.20 28.85
N ASN A 3 -17.90 43.49 28.31
CA ASN A 3 -17.49 43.15 26.95
C ASN A 3 -17.38 41.62 26.82
N LYS A 4 -18.36 40.98 26.15
CA LYS A 4 -18.32 39.54 25.89
C LYS A 4 -17.34 39.29 24.75
N ASN A 5 -16.12 38.88 25.10
CA ASN A 5 -15.10 38.42 24.17
C ASN A 5 -15.67 37.37 23.19
N LYS A 6 -15.97 37.79 21.95
CA LYS A 6 -16.14 36.89 20.79
C LYS A 6 -14.75 36.36 20.37
N ARG A 7 -14.09 35.58 21.23
CA ARG A 7 -12.88 34.81 20.86
C ARG A 7 -13.35 33.50 20.22
N GLY A 8 -14.15 33.61 19.16
CA GLY A 8 -14.75 32.46 18.49
C GLY A 8 -13.67 31.63 17.82
N ASN A 9 -13.61 30.34 18.16
CA ASN A 9 -13.24 29.12 17.41
C ASN A 9 -12.19 29.16 16.28
N LYS A 10 -11.43 30.23 16.04
CA LYS A 10 -10.41 30.31 14.98
C LYS A 10 -9.34 29.21 15.14
N SER A 11 -8.99 28.90 16.39
CA SER A 11 -8.09 27.78 16.71
C SER A 11 -8.67 26.42 16.33
N LEU A 12 -10.00 26.22 16.44
CA LEU A 12 -10.65 24.98 16.02
C LEU A 12 -10.69 24.86 14.50
N TRP A 13 -10.92 25.97 13.78
CA TRP A 13 -10.89 25.98 12.32
C TRP A 13 -9.52 25.66 11.74
N ILE A 14 -8.44 26.15 12.36
CA ILE A 14 -7.06 25.79 11.96
C ILE A 14 -6.84 24.28 12.14
N LEU A 15 -7.30 23.71 13.26
CA LEU A 15 -7.13 22.29 13.57
C LEU A 15 -7.92 21.40 12.59
N VAL A 16 -9.16 21.76 12.27
CA VAL A 16 -9.97 21.11 11.23
C VAL A 16 -9.29 21.17 9.86
N SER A 17 -8.71 22.33 9.49
CA SER A 17 -8.00 22.48 8.22
C SER A 17 -6.77 21.57 8.13
N ILE A 18 -6.04 21.39 9.23
CA ILE A 18 -4.87 20.49 9.28
C ILE A 18 -5.32 19.04 9.10
N ILE A 19 -6.38 18.62 9.80
CA ILE A 19 -6.95 17.27 9.67
C ILE A 19 -7.39 17.02 8.23
N LEU A 20 -8.04 18.00 7.60
CA LEU A 20 -8.49 17.90 6.21
C LEU A 20 -7.31 17.73 5.24
N MET A 21 -6.21 18.48 5.42
CA MET A 21 -5.01 18.33 4.60
C MET A 21 -4.39 16.93 4.73
N ILE A 22 -4.28 16.40 5.95
CA ILE A 22 -3.73 15.06 6.19
C ILE A 22 -4.62 14.01 5.50
N PHE A 23 -5.94 14.16 5.62
CA PHE A 23 -6.89 13.26 4.98
C PHE A 23 -6.79 13.30 3.44
N CYS A 24 -6.76 14.50 2.85
CA CYS A 24 -6.58 14.68 1.41
C CYS A 24 -5.24 14.11 0.91
N TYR A 25 -4.17 14.29 1.68
CA TYR A 25 -2.85 13.75 1.34
C TYR A 25 -2.87 12.22 1.28
N GLY A 26 -3.50 11.56 2.25
CA GLY A 26 -3.66 10.10 2.24
C GLY A 26 -4.45 9.59 1.04
N LEU A 27 -5.54 10.28 0.66
CA LEU A 27 -6.31 9.94 -0.55
C LEU A 27 -5.48 10.13 -1.82
N PHE A 28 -4.74 11.24 -1.93
CA PHE A 28 -3.89 11.53 -3.08
C PHE A 28 -2.81 10.47 -3.28
N HIS A 29 -2.16 10.03 -2.20
CA HIS A 29 -1.11 9.01 -2.27
C HIS A 29 -1.62 7.67 -2.79
N ASN A 30 -2.80 7.22 -2.33
CA ASN A 30 -3.42 5.98 -2.83
C ASN A 30 -3.79 6.07 -4.31
N ILE A 31 -4.28 7.22 -4.77
CA ILE A 31 -4.61 7.44 -6.19
C ILE A 31 -3.33 7.40 -7.04
N GLN A 32 -2.26 8.05 -6.57
CA GLN A 32 -1.00 8.08 -7.29
C GLN A 32 -0.40 6.68 -7.45
N GLU A 33 -0.39 5.86 -6.39
CA GLU A 33 0.09 4.48 -6.43
C GLU A 33 -0.66 3.65 -7.49
N ASN A 34 -1.99 3.70 -7.46
CA ASN A 34 -2.82 2.97 -8.42
C ASN A 34 -2.58 3.43 -9.86
N ASN A 35 -2.53 4.75 -10.09
CA ASN A 35 -2.30 5.30 -11.42
C ASN A 35 -0.90 4.91 -11.93
N GLU A 36 0.13 4.96 -11.10
CA GLU A 36 1.49 4.58 -11.51
C GLU A 36 1.60 3.09 -11.85
N LEU A 37 0.88 2.23 -11.13
CA LEU A 37 0.75 0.81 -11.45
C LEU A 37 -0.09 0.57 -12.71
N GLU A 38 -1.06 1.41 -13.07
CA GLU A 38 -1.84 1.24 -14.31
C GLU A 38 -1.12 1.80 -15.54
N ASP A 39 -0.59 3.02 -15.46
CA ASP A 39 -0.07 3.78 -16.61
C ASP A 39 1.39 3.46 -16.93
N SER A 40 2.18 3.03 -15.94
CA SER A 40 3.63 2.91 -16.06
C SER A 40 4.21 1.69 -15.34
N SER A 41 3.60 0.53 -15.53
CA SER A 41 4.06 -0.70 -14.88
C SER A 41 5.12 -1.48 -15.64
N GLY A 42 6.07 -2.04 -14.90
CA GLY A 42 6.92 -3.15 -15.30
C GLY A 42 6.50 -4.44 -14.61
N LEU A 43 7.02 -5.56 -15.11
CA LEU A 43 6.84 -6.89 -14.52
C LEU A 43 8.19 -7.44 -14.07
N THR A 44 8.20 -8.12 -12.92
CA THR A 44 9.38 -8.83 -12.40
C THR A 44 8.92 -10.06 -11.62
N THR A 45 9.87 -10.84 -11.12
CA THR A 45 9.59 -12.00 -10.26
C THR A 45 9.80 -11.62 -8.80
N GLY A 46 8.76 -11.82 -7.99
CA GLY A 46 8.82 -11.75 -6.53
C GLY A 46 8.87 -13.13 -5.91
N THR A 47 9.53 -13.25 -4.77
CA THR A 47 9.56 -14.48 -3.96
C THR A 47 8.91 -14.20 -2.61
N ILE A 48 7.97 -15.04 -2.20
CA ILE A 48 7.31 -14.91 -0.89
C ILE A 48 8.33 -15.15 0.21
N THR A 49 8.47 -14.20 1.12
CA THR A 49 9.40 -14.28 2.27
C THR A 49 8.68 -14.59 3.57
N LYS A 50 7.45 -14.10 3.73
CA LYS A 50 6.69 -14.28 4.97
C LYS A 50 5.19 -14.34 4.70
N LYS A 51 4.48 -15.11 5.53
CA LYS A 51 3.02 -15.11 5.62
C LYS A 51 2.62 -14.81 7.06
N TYR A 52 1.62 -13.97 7.26
CA TYR A 52 1.14 -13.63 8.59
C TYR A 52 -0.34 -13.23 8.56
N ARG A 53 -0.95 -13.18 9.74
CA ARG A 53 -2.33 -12.76 9.92
C ARG A 53 -2.36 -11.58 10.89
N ILE A 54 -3.03 -10.51 10.50
CA ILE A 54 -3.36 -9.42 11.40
C ILE A 54 -4.79 -9.64 11.90
N MET A 55 -4.98 -9.65 13.22
CA MET A 55 -6.31 -9.75 13.83
C MET A 55 -7.19 -8.62 13.26
N ASN A 56 -8.42 -8.95 12.85
CA ASN A 56 -9.41 -8.04 12.26
C ASN A 56 -9.09 -7.42 10.89
N ARG A 57 -7.91 -7.67 10.29
CA ARG A 57 -7.57 -7.15 8.93
C ARG A 57 -7.36 -8.23 7.87
N GLY A 58 -7.08 -9.48 8.28
CA GLY A 58 -6.97 -10.60 7.37
C GLY A 58 -5.55 -11.16 7.25
N TYR A 59 -5.29 -11.83 6.13
CA TYR A 59 -4.00 -12.46 5.84
C TYR A 59 -3.16 -11.57 4.96
N TYR A 60 -1.86 -11.62 5.16
CA TYR A 60 -0.88 -10.83 4.42
C TYR A 60 0.30 -11.71 4.05
N VAL A 61 0.93 -11.36 2.94
CA VAL A 61 2.19 -11.94 2.50
C VAL A 61 3.20 -10.84 2.25
N ASN A 62 4.43 -11.06 2.69
CA ASN A 62 5.56 -10.26 2.25
C ASN A 62 6.28 -10.99 1.13
N TYR A 63 6.81 -10.22 0.20
CA TYR A 63 7.58 -10.74 -0.91
C TYR A 63 8.75 -9.81 -1.22
N ASN A 64 9.84 -10.40 -1.70
CA ASN A 64 11.01 -9.66 -2.13
C ASN A 64 11.15 -9.80 -3.64
N TYR A 65 11.49 -8.71 -4.30
CA TYR A 65 11.63 -8.66 -5.75
C TYR A 65 12.83 -7.80 -6.14
N LYS A 66 13.28 -7.92 -7.39
CA LYS A 66 14.47 -7.22 -7.88
C LYS A 66 14.12 -6.37 -9.09
N VAL A 67 14.47 -5.09 -9.02
CA VAL A 67 14.31 -4.12 -10.11
C VAL A 67 15.64 -3.39 -10.30
N LYS A 68 16.17 -3.38 -11.53
CA LYS A 68 17.42 -2.69 -11.88
C LYS A 68 18.61 -2.99 -10.94
N GLY A 69 18.71 -4.22 -10.43
CA GLY A 69 19.78 -4.62 -9.51
C GLY A 69 19.47 -4.44 -8.02
N GLN A 70 18.45 -3.64 -7.66
CA GLN A 70 18.07 -3.36 -6.28
C GLN A 70 17.04 -4.35 -5.77
N PHE A 71 17.21 -4.80 -4.52
CA PHE A 71 16.23 -5.63 -3.82
C PHE A 71 15.22 -4.73 -3.12
N LEU A 72 13.94 -5.02 -3.35
CA LEU A 72 12.81 -4.31 -2.80
C LEU A 72 11.89 -5.30 -2.10
N GLU A 73 11.10 -4.79 -1.16
CA GLU A 73 10.14 -5.58 -0.39
C GLU A 73 8.75 -4.98 -0.56
N GLY A 74 7.76 -5.86 -0.75
CA GLY A 74 6.36 -5.49 -0.83
C GLY A 74 5.54 -6.33 0.13
N SER A 75 4.32 -5.86 0.42
CA SER A 75 3.36 -6.54 1.27
C SER A 75 1.99 -6.48 0.64
N GLU A 76 1.38 -7.64 0.40
CA GLU A 76 0.07 -7.73 -0.24
C GLU A 76 -0.96 -8.33 0.71
N SER A 77 -2.17 -7.78 0.69
CA SER A 77 -3.29 -8.32 1.45
C SER A 77 -3.93 -9.48 0.69
N VAL A 78 -4.19 -10.59 1.39
CA VAL A 78 -4.85 -11.76 0.80
C VAL A 78 -6.30 -11.78 1.24
N SER A 79 -7.16 -11.29 0.36
CA SER A 79 -8.61 -11.19 0.60
C SER A 79 -9.30 -12.55 0.75
N ASN A 80 -8.75 -13.62 0.17
CA ASN A 80 -9.34 -14.95 0.21
C ASN A 80 -8.50 -15.95 1.04
N LYS A 81 -9.11 -16.54 2.08
CA LYS A 81 -8.52 -17.61 2.90
C LYS A 81 -8.07 -18.84 2.10
N ILE A 82 -8.69 -19.12 0.96
CA ILE A 82 -8.30 -20.27 0.12
C ILE A 82 -6.93 -19.98 -0.53
N LYS A 83 -6.72 -18.75 -1.02
CA LYS A 83 -5.46 -18.34 -1.66
C LYS A 83 -4.26 -18.37 -0.71
N ILE A 84 -4.43 -18.05 0.58
CA ILE A 84 -3.28 -18.06 1.53
C ILE A 84 -2.77 -19.47 1.83
N ASN A 85 -3.62 -20.50 1.68
CA ASN A 85 -3.23 -21.89 1.87
C ASN A 85 -2.46 -22.45 0.66
N GLU A 86 -2.69 -21.90 -0.53
CA GLU A 86 -2.01 -22.28 -1.77
C GLU A 86 -0.65 -21.60 -1.94
N VAL A 87 -0.41 -20.51 -1.20
CA VAL A 87 0.84 -19.75 -1.22
C VAL A 87 1.77 -20.25 -0.13
N SER A 88 3.02 -20.55 -0.46
CA SER A 88 4.07 -20.95 0.47
C SER A 88 5.25 -19.97 0.48
N VAL A 89 5.99 -19.91 1.59
CA VAL A 89 7.25 -19.16 1.63
C VAL A 89 8.23 -19.81 0.65
N GLY A 90 8.89 -19.00 -0.17
CA GLY A 90 9.75 -19.44 -1.26
C GLY A 90 9.03 -19.57 -2.61
N ASP A 91 7.70 -19.54 -2.65
CA ASP A 91 6.98 -19.50 -3.92
C ASP A 91 7.32 -18.22 -4.70
N LYS A 92 7.37 -18.34 -6.02
CA LYS A 92 7.62 -17.23 -6.93
C LYS A 92 6.36 -16.83 -7.67
N PHE A 93 6.11 -15.53 -7.76
CA PHE A 93 4.98 -14.95 -8.47
C PHE A 93 5.44 -13.78 -9.32
N GLU A 94 4.63 -13.44 -10.32
CA GLU A 94 4.79 -12.17 -11.03
C GLU A 94 4.47 -11.00 -10.09
N VAL A 95 5.34 -9.99 -10.10
CA VAL A 95 5.16 -8.72 -9.38
C VAL A 95 5.05 -7.63 -10.43
N LYS A 96 3.93 -6.91 -10.37
CA LYS A 96 3.75 -5.67 -11.11
C LYS A 96 4.34 -4.54 -10.26
N TYR A 97 5.14 -3.65 -10.85
CA TYR A 97 5.75 -2.53 -10.12
C TYR A 97 5.71 -1.26 -10.96
N SER A 98 5.66 -0.08 -10.32
CA SER A 98 5.78 1.20 -11.04
C SER A 98 7.22 1.41 -11.53
N ILE A 99 7.41 1.68 -12.82
CA ILE A 99 8.72 1.97 -13.40
C ILE A 99 9.30 3.27 -12.81
N ASN A 100 8.43 4.22 -12.49
CA ASN A 100 8.78 5.53 -11.95
C ASN A 100 9.10 5.45 -10.46
N ASN A 101 8.34 4.65 -9.71
CA ASN A 101 8.58 4.39 -8.30
C ASN A 101 8.48 2.89 -7.98
N PRO A 102 9.60 2.15 -8.07
CA PRO A 102 9.61 0.70 -7.88
C PRO A 102 9.13 0.21 -6.51
N ASN A 103 8.97 1.09 -5.51
CA ASN A 103 8.40 0.74 -4.21
C ASN A 103 6.90 0.45 -4.28
N TYR A 104 6.19 1.05 -5.24
CA TYR A 104 4.81 0.67 -5.55
C TYR A 104 4.85 -0.63 -6.32
N SER A 105 4.28 -1.67 -5.72
CA SER A 105 4.24 -2.99 -6.31
C SER A 105 3.01 -3.76 -5.87
N GLU A 106 2.60 -4.70 -6.71
CA GLU A 106 1.43 -5.54 -6.51
C GLU A 106 1.78 -6.98 -6.92
N LEU A 107 1.58 -7.92 -5.99
CA LEU A 107 1.82 -9.33 -6.23
C LEU A 107 0.64 -9.98 -6.97
N GLN A 108 0.91 -10.60 -8.11
CA GLN A 108 -0.12 -11.25 -8.93
C GLN A 108 -0.30 -12.71 -8.53
N PHE A 109 -1.15 -13.00 -7.53
CA PHE A 109 -1.38 -14.36 -7.00
C PHE A 109 -1.84 -15.40 -8.03
N ASN A 110 -2.45 -14.97 -9.12
CA ASN A 110 -2.89 -15.82 -10.22
C ASN A 110 -1.76 -16.19 -11.20
N LYS A 111 -0.59 -15.55 -11.09
CA LYS A 111 0.56 -15.74 -11.97
C LYS A 111 1.75 -16.32 -11.19
N LYS A 112 1.58 -17.56 -10.72
CA LYS A 112 2.66 -18.33 -10.09
C LYS A 112 3.69 -18.74 -11.15
N ILE A 113 4.97 -18.64 -10.80
CA ILE A 113 6.10 -19.03 -11.66
C ILE A 113 6.66 -20.34 -11.10
N ASN A 114 6.60 -21.41 -11.91
CA ASN A 114 7.15 -22.73 -11.58
C ASN A 114 8.67 -22.79 -11.82
#